data_AF-A0A6L9FHT0-F1
#
_entry.id   AF-A0A6L9FHT0-F1
#
_cell.length_a   1.000
_cell.length_b   1.000
_cell.length_c   1.000
_cell.angle_alpha   90.00
_cell.angle_beta   90.00
_cell.angle_gamma   90.00
#
_symmetry.space_group_name_H-M   'P 1'
#
loop_
_entity.id
_entity.type
_entity.pdbx_description
1 polymer ?
#
loop_
_entity_poly.entity_id
_entity_poly.type
_entity_poly.pdbx_seq_one_letter_code
_entity_poly.pdbx_strand_id
1 'polypeptide(L)' 'MSLNFLEFEKPIAELEAKIEALRDVSRHGGESGVDLEKEIQQLEKKSLELKKKIFSDLGAWETAQLARHPLRPYTLDYIE' A
#
# COMPACT_ATOMS: atom_id res chain seq x y z
N MET A 1 16.98 -1.02 0.52
CA MET A 1 16.44 -1.83 -0.59
C MET A 1 15.47 -0.94 -1.35
N SER A 2 15.64 -0.76 -2.66
CA SER A 2 14.77 0.10 -3.45
C SER A 2 13.37 -0.50 -3.52
N LEU A 3 12.42 0.16 -2.87
CA LEU A 3 10.99 -0.01 -3.13
C LEU A 3 10.75 0.44 -4.57
N ASN A 4 10.93 -0.47 -5.53
CA ASN A 4 10.62 -0.22 -6.93
C ASN A 4 9.11 -0.34 -7.11
N PHE A 5 8.38 0.66 -6.64
CA PHE A 5 6.95 0.77 -6.91
C PHE A 5 6.74 0.83 -8.41
N LEU A 6 5.89 -0.06 -8.93
CA LEU A 6 5.48 0.00 -10.32
C LEU A 6 4.62 1.25 -10.53
N GLU A 7 4.52 1.73 -11.78
CA GLU A 7 3.84 3.00 -12.04
C GLU A 7 2.37 3.00 -11.61
N PHE A 8 1.71 1.85 -11.73
CA PHE A 8 0.34 1.64 -11.28
C PHE A 8 0.21 1.50 -9.75
N GLU A 9 1.30 1.29 -9.02
CA GLU A 9 1.33 1.20 -7.55
C GLU A 9 1.61 2.55 -6.87
N LYS A 10 2.10 3.56 -7.61
CA LYS A 10 2.30 4.94 -7.12
C LYS A 10 1.12 5.50 -6.31
N PRO A 11 -0.15 5.44 -6.78
CA PRO A 11 -1.26 6.01 -6.03
C PRO A 11 -1.54 5.26 -4.72
N ILE A 12 -1.16 3.98 -4.62
CA ILE A 12 -1.26 3.20 -3.38
C ILE A 12 -0.17 3.65 -2.41
N ALA A 13 1.06 3.81 -2.90
CA ALA A 13 2.20 4.25 -2.10
C ALA A 13 1.98 5.67 -1.50
N GLU A 14 1.40 6.60 -2.26
CA GLU A 14 1.03 7.93 -1.76
C GLU A 14 -0.02 7.85 -0.64
N LEU A 15 -1.01 6.97 -0.78
CA LEU A 15 -2.03 6.73 0.25
C LEU A 15 -1.43 6.11 1.51
N GLU A 16 -0.56 5.10 1.36
CA GLU A 16 0.15 4.49 2.49
C GLU A 16 1.06 5.50 3.21
N ALA A 17 1.82 6.31 2.48
CA ALA A 17 2.65 7.36 3.07
C ALA A 17 1.80 8.38 3.86
N LYS A 18 0.62 8.73 3.35
CA LYS A 18 -0.31 9.62 4.06
C LYS A 18 -0.89 8.98 5.32
N ILE A 19 -1.21 7.69 5.28
CA ILE A 19 -1.66 6.92 6.45
C ILE A 19 -0.56 6.87 7.51
N GLU A 20 0.68 6.62 7.10
CA GLU A 20 1.84 6.56 8.01
C GLU A 20 2.10 7.92 8.66
N ALA A 21 2.06 9.00 7.90
CA ALA A 21 2.18 10.36 8.43
C ALA A 21 1.08 10.70 9.44
N LEU A 22 -0.18 10.32 9.16
CA LEU A 22 -1.29 10.53 10.09
C LEU A 22 -1.15 9.67 11.35
N ARG A 23 -0.64 8.44 11.23
CA ARG A 23 -0.31 7.58 12.37
C ARG A 23 0.79 8.16 13.24
N ASP A 24 1.81 8.77 12.67
CA ASP A 24 2.87 9.44 13.44
C ASP A 24 2.35 10.67 14.17
N VAL A 25 1.53 11.50 13.50
CA VAL A 25 0.88 12.65 14.13
C VAL A 25 -0.04 12.22 15.27
N SER A 26 -0.82 11.15 15.09
CA SER A 26 -1.68 10.61 16.13
C SER A 26 -0.91 10.04 17.33
N ARG A 27 0.32 9.54 17.14
CA ARG A 27 1.18 9.05 18.22
C ARG A 27 1.81 10.19 19.03
N HIS A 28 2.05 11.35 18.42
CA HIS A 28 2.71 12.49 19.05
C HIS A 28 1.74 13.58 19.58
N GLY A 29 0.52 13.67 19.06
CA GLY A 29 -0.48 14.66 19.46
C GLY A 29 -1.54 14.09 20.41
N GLY A 30 -1.33 14.24 21.72
CA GLY A 30 -2.34 13.90 22.73
C GLY A 30 -3.60 14.76 22.59
N GLU A 31 -4.76 14.14 22.82
CA GLU A 31 -6.13 14.72 22.89
C GLU A 31 -7.00 14.72 21.62
N SER A 32 -6.45 14.56 20.40
CA SER A 32 -7.26 14.43 19.15
C SER A 32 -7.30 13.02 18.52
N GLY A 33 -6.79 12.01 19.24
CA GLY A 33 -6.54 10.67 18.70
C GLY A 33 -7.80 9.92 18.19
N VAL A 34 -8.99 10.21 18.73
CA VAL A 34 -10.22 9.48 18.35
C VAL A 34 -10.71 9.85 16.95
N ASP A 35 -10.59 11.12 16.54
CA ASP A 35 -11.00 11.57 15.21
C ASP A 35 -9.96 11.17 14.15
N LEU A 36 -8.67 11.23 14.49
CA LEU A 36 -7.59 10.80 13.61
C LEU A 36 -7.64 9.29 13.35
N GLU A 37 -7.96 8.47 14.36
CA GLU A 37 -8.03 7.02 14.19
C GLU A 37 -9.18 6.60 13.26
N LYS A 38 -10.33 7.29 13.32
CA LYS A 38 -11.42 7.09 12.35
C LYS A 38 -11.01 7.47 10.93
N GLU A 39 -10.28 8.57 10.78
CA GLU A 39 -9.80 9.03 9.47
C GLU A 39 -8.75 8.08 8.88
N ILE A 40 -7.85 7.56 9.73
CA ILE A 40 -6.88 6.51 9.37
C ILE A 40 -7.63 5.26 8.87
N GLN A 41 -8.63 4.77 9.60
CA GLN A 41 -9.41 3.61 9.18
C GLN A 41 -10.15 3.82 7.85
N GLN A 42 -10.67 5.04 7.61
CA GLN A 42 -11.29 5.38 6.33
C GLN A 42 -10.26 5.40 5.18
N LEU A 43 -9.07 5.94 5.42
CA LEU A 43 -7.99 5.96 4.42
C LEU A 43 -7.45 4.56 4.14
N GLU A 44 -7.30 3.71 5.15
CA GLU A 44 -6.93 2.30 4.99
C GLU A 44 -7.96 1.54 4.14
N LYS A 45 -9.26 1.75 4.39
CA LYS A 45 -10.31 1.17 3.54
C LYS A 45 -10.19 1.63 2.09
N LYS A 46 -10.05 2.94 1.86
CA LYS A 46 -9.87 3.50 0.51
C LYS A 46 -8.62 2.95 -0.18
N SER A 47 -7.51 2.82 0.54
CA SER A 47 -6.28 2.22 0.03
C SER A 47 -6.51 0.77 -0.40
N LEU A 48 -7.21 -0.02 0.44
CA LEU A 48 -7.51 -1.41 0.15
C LEU A 48 -8.45 -1.57 -1.04
N GLU A 49 -9.48 -0.72 -1.16
CA GLU A 49 -10.37 -0.67 -2.31
C GLU A 49 -9.64 -0.28 -3.60
N LEU A 50 -8.77 0.74 -3.53
CA LEU A 50 -7.96 1.17 -4.67
C LEU A 50 -6.99 0.09 -5.10
N LYS A 51 -6.32 -0.57 -4.15
CA LYS A 51 -5.46 -1.73 -4.40
C LYS A 51 -6.24 -2.83 -5.09
N LYS A 52 -7.39 -3.24 -4.56
CA LYS A 52 -8.24 -4.24 -5.22
C LYS A 52 -8.60 -3.83 -6.64
N LYS A 53 -8.98 -2.56 -6.86
CA LYS A 53 -9.36 -2.07 -8.19
C LYS A 53 -8.20 -2.12 -9.18
N ILE A 54 -7.03 -1.61 -8.81
CA ILE A 54 -5.83 -1.60 -9.66
C ILE A 54 -5.40 -3.03 -9.99
N PHE A 55 -5.31 -3.90 -8.99
CA PHE A 55 -4.90 -5.29 -9.21
C PHE A 55 -5.96 -6.14 -9.95
N SER A 56 -7.23 -5.73 -9.95
CA SER A 56 -8.29 -6.41 -10.71
C SER A 56 -8.32 -6.01 -12.19
N ASP A 57 -7.83 -4.83 -12.53
CA ASP A 57 -7.81 -4.27 -13.89
C ASP A 57 -6.37 -4.23 -14.45
N LEU A 58 -5.51 -5.17 -14.03
CA LEU A 58 -4.14 -5.22 -14.54
C LEU A 58 -4.15 -5.63 -16.01
N GLY A 59 -3.57 -4.79 -16.86
CA GLY A 59 -3.26 -5.12 -18.23
C GLY A 59 -2.21 -6.23 -18.35
N ALA A 60 -2.09 -6.80 -19.55
CA ALA A 60 -1.13 -7.87 -19.83
C ALA A 60 0.33 -7.45 -19.55
N TRP A 61 0.67 -6.19 -19.82
CA TRP A 61 2.02 -5.65 -19.58
C TRP A 61 2.29 -5.43 -18.09
N GLU A 62 1.34 -4.89 -17.35
CA GLU A 62 1.44 -4.66 -15.90
C GLU A 62 1.58 -5.99 -15.15
N THR A 63 0.85 -7.02 -15.60
CA THR A 63 1.00 -8.39 -15.11
C THR A 63 2.40 -8.94 -15.35
N ALA A 64 2.99 -8.70 -16.53
CA ALA A 64 4.36 -9.12 -16.83
C ALA A 64 5.41 -8.38 -15.97
N GLN A 65 5.18 -7.10 -15.67
CA GLN A 65 6.02 -6.33 -14.75
C GLN A 65 5.94 -6.90 -13.32
N LEU A 66 4.74 -7.21 -12.82
CA LEU A 66 4.54 -7.83 -11.52
C LEU A 66 5.15 -9.23 -11.43
N ALA A 67 5.12 -10.00 -12.51
CA ALA A 67 5.79 -11.31 -12.61
C ALA A 67 7.31 -11.21 -12.45
N ARG A 68 7.91 -10.08 -12.85
CA ARG A 68 9.35 -9.82 -12.80
C ARG A 68 9.76 -8.96 -11.61
N HIS A 69 8.85 -8.74 -10.65
CA HIS A 69 9.13 -7.91 -9.49
C HIS A 69 10.31 -8.49 -8.68
N PRO A 70 11.31 -7.67 -8.29
CA PRO A 70 12.52 -8.17 -7.62
C PRO A 70 12.26 -8.79 -6.25
N LEU A 71 11.15 -8.43 -5.59
CA LEU A 71 10.71 -9.00 -4.32
C LEU A 71 9.65 -10.10 -4.48
N ARG A 72 9.46 -10.64 -5.70
CA ARG A 72 8.53 -11.76 -5.89
C ARG A 72 9.13 -13.02 -5.24
N PRO A 73 8.39 -13.72 -4.35
CA PRO A 73 8.90 -14.93 -3.70
C PRO A 73 9.27 -16.01 -4.70
N TYR A 74 10.41 -16.65 -4.47
CA TYR A 74 10.90 -17.79 -5.23
C TYR A 74 10.36 -19.10 -4.66
N THR A 75 10.65 -20.21 -5.34
CA THR A 75 10.11 -21.53 -4.98
C THR A 75 10.47 -21.95 -3.56
N LEU A 76 11.66 -21.61 -3.07
CA LEU A 76 12.09 -21.95 -1.72
C LEU A 76 11.30 -21.19 -0.65
N ASP A 77 10.90 -19.94 -0.91
CA ASP A 77 10.09 -19.12 0.02
C ASP A 77 8.69 -19.71 0.28
N TYR A 78 8.21 -20.64 -0.54
CA TYR A 78 6.92 -21.33 -0.35
C TYR A 78 7.05 -22.70 0.32
N ILE A 79 8.26 -23.26 0.41
CA ILE A 79 8.50 -24.64 0.87
C ILE A 79 9.03 -24.66 2.31
N GLU A 80 9.78 -23.63 2.73
CA GLU A 80 10.16 -23.41 4.13
C GLU A 80 8.94 -23.18 5.03
#